data_AF-A0A7K0XAN0-F1
#
_entry.id   AF-A0A7K0XAN0-F1
#
_cell.length_a   1.000
_cell.length_b   1.000
_cell.length_c   1.000
_cell.angle_alpha   90.00
_cell.angle_beta   90.00
_cell.angle_gamma   90.00
#
_symmetry.space_group_name_H-M   'P 1'
#
loop_
_entity.id
_entity.type
_entity.pdbx_description
1 polymer ?
#
loop_
_entity_poly.entity_id
_entity_poly.type
_entity_poly.pdbx_seq_one_letter_code
_entity_poly.pdbx_strand_id
1 'polypeptide(L)'
;MTQALVALRNAVKPSLAQLEAGDVVLVAVSGGADSLALAYAVLMEATPLAITPVAITINHQLQENSAAQAEKVSKQLKEMGYENVLIEKVVVTTESGLEAGARSARYQALDSSAEKENAVKIFLGHTRDDQAETVLLGLARGSGARSLSGMAAENGKYLRPFLQVTRQETEEACKELGLEIWNDPHNFNADFTRVKVRREILPLMESKLGPGISAALARTAGLLRDDADALDGLAAAEISHLNLTDIDCEYLAALPRALRTRVIRAAIYACGAPEGSIAADHVAAAEALVTSWRGQGPLSLPGGVKVERISGRLSLLAQPTRP
;
A
#
# COMPACT_ATOMS: atom_id res chain seq x y z
N MET A 1 18.36 26.09 4.83
CA MET A 1 17.40 24.98 4.63
C MET A 1 16.58 25.33 3.42
N THR A 2 16.74 24.61 2.32
CA THR A 2 15.94 24.83 1.11
C THR A 2 14.45 24.55 1.34
N GLN A 3 13.63 24.96 0.38
CA GLN A 3 12.21 24.63 0.35
C GLN A 3 11.98 23.11 0.35
N ALA A 4 12.86 22.33 -0.31
CA ALA A 4 12.77 20.87 -0.35
C ALA A 4 12.93 20.26 1.05
N LEU A 5 13.98 20.60 1.80
CA LEU A 5 14.17 20.09 3.17
C LEU A 5 13.03 20.44 4.11
N VAL A 6 12.49 21.65 4.00
CA VAL A 6 11.32 22.07 4.80
C VAL A 6 10.09 21.23 4.44
N ALA A 7 9.87 20.96 3.15
CA ALA A 7 8.76 20.12 2.69
C ALA A 7 8.86 18.69 3.25
N LEU A 8 10.05 18.08 3.21
CA LEU A 8 10.27 16.74 3.77
C LEU A 8 9.98 16.68 5.27
N ARG A 9 10.53 17.62 6.03
CA ARG A 9 10.33 17.69 7.49
C ARG A 9 8.87 17.92 7.84
N ASN A 10 8.19 18.81 7.14
CA ASN A 10 6.76 19.06 7.36
C ASN A 10 5.88 17.86 6.98
N ALA A 11 6.31 17.04 6.02
CA ALA A 11 5.57 15.85 5.62
C ALA A 11 5.56 14.76 6.72
N VAL A 12 6.65 14.61 7.49
CA VAL A 12 6.74 13.57 8.54
C VAL A 12 6.16 14.00 9.88
N LYS A 13 6.15 15.32 10.18
CA LYS A 13 5.69 15.87 11.47
C LYS A 13 4.31 15.37 11.92
N PRO A 14 3.25 15.40 11.09
CA PRO A 14 1.92 14.96 11.52
C PRO A 14 1.89 13.50 11.97
N SER A 15 2.67 12.64 11.31
CA SER A 15 2.75 11.22 11.66
C SER A 15 3.50 10.98 12.95
N LEU A 16 4.60 11.72 13.19
CA LEU A 16 5.39 11.60 14.43
C LEU A 16 4.68 12.24 15.63
N ALA A 17 3.90 13.30 15.42
CA ALA A 17 3.14 13.97 16.48
C ALA A 17 2.01 13.12 17.08
N GLN A 18 1.66 11.99 16.44
CA GLN A 18 0.68 11.03 16.94
C GLN A 18 1.31 9.93 17.81
N LEU A 19 2.63 9.95 17.98
CA LEU A 19 3.38 8.96 18.75
C LEU A 19 3.77 9.51 20.12
N GLU A 20 4.13 8.59 21.03
CA GLU A 20 4.50 8.92 22.40
C GLU A 20 6.02 8.94 22.59
N ALA A 21 6.48 9.69 23.59
CA ALA A 21 7.88 9.69 23.97
C ALA A 21 8.31 8.29 24.42
N GLY A 22 9.43 7.80 23.89
CA GLY A 22 9.91 6.42 24.10
C GLY A 22 9.47 5.42 23.03
N ASP A 23 8.53 5.79 22.14
CA ASP A 23 8.16 4.92 21.03
C ASP A 23 9.34 4.65 20.09
N VAL A 24 9.36 3.44 19.53
CA VAL A 24 10.29 3.04 18.49
C VAL A 24 9.60 3.07 17.14
N VAL A 25 10.26 3.63 16.12
CA VAL A 25 9.76 3.62 14.75
C VAL A 25 10.79 3.00 13.81
N LEU A 26 10.32 2.18 12.88
CA LEU A 26 11.16 1.56 11.86
C LEU A 26 11.12 2.40 10.57
N VAL A 27 12.27 2.69 9.97
CA VAL A 27 12.35 3.45 8.71
C VAL A 27 12.96 2.57 7.63
N ALA A 28 12.17 2.23 6.60
CA ALA A 28 12.64 1.37 5.52
C ALA A 28 13.46 2.18 4.50
N VAL A 29 14.75 1.87 4.39
CA VAL A 29 15.72 2.58 3.55
C VAL A 29 16.27 1.64 2.49
N SER A 30 16.01 1.95 1.22
CA SER A 30 16.54 1.20 0.08
C SER A 30 17.87 1.74 -0.43
N GLY A 31 18.25 2.96 -0.05
CA GLY A 31 19.40 3.69 -0.60
C GLY A 31 19.06 4.60 -1.78
N GLY A 32 17.83 4.56 -2.30
CA GLY A 32 17.34 5.55 -3.26
C GLY A 32 17.04 6.90 -2.60
N ALA A 33 16.91 7.95 -3.43
CA ALA A 33 16.67 9.33 -2.96
C ALA A 33 15.49 9.44 -1.99
N ASP A 34 14.33 8.87 -2.36
CA ASP A 34 13.10 8.98 -1.57
C ASP A 34 13.24 8.41 -0.16
N SER A 35 13.94 7.29 -0.01
CA SER A 35 14.09 6.60 1.27
C SER A 35 15.20 7.18 2.14
N LEU A 36 16.29 7.69 1.53
CA LEU A 36 17.33 8.44 2.24
C LEU A 36 16.80 9.80 2.73
N ALA A 37 16.05 10.51 1.89
CA ALA A 37 15.37 11.75 2.25
C ALA A 37 14.37 11.55 3.40
N LEU A 38 13.64 10.44 3.38
CA LEU A 38 12.72 10.07 4.45
C LEU A 38 13.47 9.79 5.76
N ALA A 39 14.55 9.02 5.70
CA ALA A 39 15.38 8.73 6.87
C ALA A 39 15.88 10.01 7.53
N TYR A 40 16.40 10.94 6.74
CA TYR A 40 16.81 12.25 7.25
C TYR A 40 15.66 12.99 7.94
N ALA A 41 14.50 13.11 7.27
CA ALA A 41 13.38 13.85 7.81
C ALA A 41 12.85 13.23 9.11
N VAL A 42 12.72 11.90 9.16
CA VAL A 42 12.29 11.19 10.37
C VAL A 42 13.29 11.39 11.49
N LEU A 43 14.59 11.23 11.25
CA LEU A 43 15.62 11.42 12.27
C LEU A 43 15.54 12.82 12.89
N MET A 44 15.48 13.87 12.07
CA MET A 44 15.46 15.25 12.53
C MET A 44 14.20 15.64 13.32
N GLU A 45 13.06 15.02 13.01
CA GLU A 45 11.78 15.33 13.67
C GLU A 45 11.47 14.38 14.84
N ALA A 46 12.08 13.19 14.88
CA ALA A 46 11.93 12.25 15.99
C ALA A 46 12.73 12.65 17.23
N THR A 47 13.95 13.21 17.06
CA THR A 47 14.83 13.57 18.19
C THR A 47 14.16 14.52 19.20
N PRO A 48 13.48 15.61 18.79
CA PRO A 48 12.82 16.51 19.75
C PRO A 48 11.63 15.88 20.48
N LEU A 49 11.08 14.78 19.96
CA LEU A 49 9.92 14.08 20.50
C LEU A 49 10.31 12.88 21.39
N ALA A 50 11.61 12.64 21.59
CA ALA A 50 12.12 11.45 22.28
C ALA A 50 11.61 10.13 21.68
N ILE A 51 11.37 10.12 20.36
CA ILE A 51 11.06 8.91 19.58
C ILE A 51 12.37 8.33 19.08
N THR A 52 12.50 7.00 19.13
CA THR A 52 13.71 6.28 18.70
C THR A 52 13.54 5.76 17.27
N PRO A 53 14.17 6.36 16.25
CA PRO A 53 14.11 5.86 14.89
C PRO A 53 15.17 4.76 14.67
N VAL A 54 14.73 3.59 14.21
CA VAL A 54 15.58 2.48 13.77
C VAL A 54 15.51 2.41 12.25
N ALA A 55 16.65 2.47 11.56
CA ALA A 55 16.67 2.30 10.11
C ALA A 55 16.82 0.84 9.73
N ILE A 56 16.17 0.41 8.65
CA ILE A 56 16.28 -0.95 8.12
C ILE A 56 16.49 -0.96 6.61
N THR A 57 17.48 -1.72 6.16
CA THR A 57 17.73 -2.01 4.74
C THR A 57 17.44 -3.48 4.44
N ILE A 58 16.57 -3.74 3.46
CA ILE A 58 16.25 -5.11 3.01
C ILE A 58 17.14 -5.46 1.83
N ASN A 59 18.00 -6.48 2.01
CA ASN A 59 18.79 -7.06 0.94
C ASN A 59 18.06 -8.26 0.33
N HIS A 60 17.54 -8.07 -0.89
CA HIS A 60 16.84 -9.10 -1.66
C HIS A 60 17.74 -10.18 -2.29
N GLN A 61 19.07 -10.00 -2.24
CA GLN A 61 20.05 -10.94 -2.80
C GLN A 61 19.88 -11.21 -4.31
N LEU A 62 19.21 -10.31 -5.04
CA LEU A 62 18.93 -10.44 -6.47
C LEU A 62 20.11 -10.02 -7.37
N GLN A 63 21.13 -9.38 -6.79
CA GLN A 63 22.31 -8.88 -7.52
C GLN A 63 23.58 -9.29 -6.75
N GLU A 64 24.66 -9.58 -7.46
CA GLU A 64 25.95 -9.97 -6.86
C GLU A 64 26.48 -8.91 -5.88
N ASN A 65 26.25 -7.62 -6.16
CA ASN A 65 26.72 -6.51 -5.32
C ASN A 65 25.69 -5.99 -4.30
N SER A 66 24.56 -6.67 -4.14
CA SER A 66 23.47 -6.25 -3.25
C SER A 66 23.90 -6.12 -1.78
N ALA A 67 24.79 -7.00 -1.31
CA ALA A 67 25.33 -6.93 0.05
C ALA A 67 26.22 -5.70 0.26
N ALA A 68 27.15 -5.42 -0.67
CA ALA A 68 28.01 -4.24 -0.60
C ALA A 68 27.18 -2.95 -0.64
N GLN A 69 26.08 -2.94 -1.41
CA GLN A 69 25.18 -1.81 -1.45
C GLN A 69 24.43 -1.60 -0.13
N ALA A 70 23.92 -2.67 0.50
CA ALA A 70 23.28 -2.58 1.80
C ALA A 70 24.23 -2.04 2.88
N GLU A 71 25.50 -2.45 2.85
CA GLU A 71 26.54 -1.93 3.75
C GLU A 71 26.83 -0.44 3.52
N LYS A 72 26.86 0.02 2.26
CA LYS A 72 26.99 1.46 1.95
C LYS A 72 25.85 2.27 2.52
N VAL A 73 24.61 1.81 2.35
CA VAL A 73 23.41 2.46 2.91
C VAL A 73 23.50 2.50 4.43
N SER A 74 23.88 1.38 5.06
CA SER A 74 24.05 1.30 6.51
C SER A 74 25.10 2.29 7.04
N LYS A 75 26.26 2.37 6.38
CA LYS A 75 27.31 3.33 6.72
C LYS A 75 26.80 4.77 6.63
N GLN A 76 26.14 5.12 5.53
CA GLN A 76 25.60 6.46 5.33
C GLN A 76 24.51 6.83 6.36
N LEU A 77 23.68 5.87 6.78
CA LEU A 77 22.68 6.09 7.85
C LEU A 77 23.33 6.33 9.22
N LYS A 78 24.39 5.60 9.54
CA LYS A 78 25.17 5.82 10.77
C LYS A 78 25.84 7.20 10.76
N GLU A 79 26.43 7.59 9.63
CA GLU A 79 27.00 8.93 9.44
C GLU A 79 25.95 10.04 9.53
N MET A 80 24.71 9.76 9.11
CA MET A 80 23.57 10.67 9.26
C MET A 80 23.13 10.85 10.72
N GLY A 81 23.45 9.90 11.60
CA GLY A 81 23.13 9.96 13.04
C GLY A 81 22.16 8.88 13.54
N TYR A 82 21.86 7.85 12.75
CA TYR A 82 21.12 6.69 13.26
C TYR A 82 22.00 5.84 14.17
N GLU A 83 21.55 5.62 15.41
CA GLU A 83 22.23 4.74 16.37
C GLU A 83 22.01 3.26 16.02
N ASN A 84 20.78 2.92 15.61
CA ASN A 84 20.38 1.56 15.26
C ASN A 84 20.07 1.45 13.76
N VAL A 85 20.86 0.61 13.07
CA VAL A 85 20.70 0.33 11.65
C VAL A 85 20.75 -1.17 11.40
N LEU A 86 19.64 -1.71 10.89
CA LEU A 86 19.45 -3.12 10.59
C LEU A 86 19.68 -3.40 9.10
N ILE A 87 20.29 -4.55 8.82
CA ILE A 87 20.36 -5.12 7.46
C ILE A 87 19.72 -6.51 7.52
N GLU A 88 18.57 -6.67 6.87
CA GLU A 88 17.87 -7.95 6.79
C GLU A 88 18.05 -8.57 5.41
N LYS A 89 18.48 -9.83 5.37
CA LYS A 89 18.62 -10.59 4.13
C LYS A 89 17.37 -11.42 3.91
N VAL A 90 16.79 -11.34 2.73
CA VAL A 90 15.59 -12.10 2.38
C VAL A 90 15.85 -13.00 1.17
N VAL A 91 15.15 -14.13 1.14
CA VAL A 91 15.10 -15.02 -0.01
C VAL A 91 13.81 -14.74 -0.77
N VAL A 92 13.92 -14.42 -2.06
CA VAL A 92 12.77 -14.13 -2.91
C VAL A 92 12.30 -15.41 -3.59
N THR A 93 11.05 -15.79 -3.35
CA THR A 93 10.38 -16.85 -4.11
C THR A 93 9.83 -16.29 -5.42
N THR A 94 9.86 -17.08 -6.50
CA THR A 94 9.45 -16.62 -7.85
C THR A 94 8.09 -17.16 -8.30
N GLU A 95 7.39 -17.91 -7.45
CA GLU A 95 6.12 -18.58 -7.78
C GLU A 95 5.01 -17.62 -8.23
N SER A 96 4.99 -16.39 -7.71
CA SER A 96 4.03 -15.33 -8.07
C SER A 96 4.62 -14.27 -9.03
N GLY A 97 5.79 -14.54 -9.59
CA GLY A 97 6.61 -13.58 -10.32
C GLY A 97 7.59 -12.82 -9.40
N LEU A 98 8.68 -12.34 -9.99
CA LEU A 98 9.80 -11.77 -9.24
C LEU A 98 9.42 -10.51 -8.42
N GLU A 99 8.63 -9.60 -8.99
CA GLU A 99 8.24 -8.35 -8.32
C GLU A 99 7.29 -8.62 -7.13
N ALA A 100 6.33 -9.53 -7.31
CA ALA A 100 5.40 -9.91 -6.26
C ALA A 100 6.12 -10.65 -5.12
N GLY A 101 7.00 -11.61 -5.45
CA GLY A 101 7.81 -12.33 -4.47
C GLY A 101 8.74 -11.40 -3.68
N ALA A 102 9.45 -10.49 -4.37
CA ALA A 102 10.33 -9.53 -3.72
C ALA A 102 9.55 -8.58 -2.80
N ARG A 103 8.37 -8.14 -3.25
CA ARG A 103 7.47 -7.32 -2.43
C ARG A 103 7.02 -8.08 -1.18
N SER A 104 6.53 -9.31 -1.30
CA SER A 104 6.09 -10.11 -0.15
C SER A 104 7.22 -10.34 0.85
N ALA A 105 8.39 -10.75 0.37
CA ALA A 105 9.58 -10.95 1.21
C ALA A 105 9.99 -9.66 1.94
N ARG A 106 9.90 -8.50 1.27
CA ARG A 106 10.16 -7.19 1.89
C ARG A 106 9.22 -6.92 3.06
N TYR A 107 7.92 -7.06 2.84
CA TYR A 107 6.91 -6.75 3.85
C TYR A 107 7.03 -7.71 5.04
N GLN A 108 7.25 -9.00 4.79
CA GLN A 108 7.47 -9.97 5.86
C GLN A 108 8.70 -9.64 6.72
N ALA A 109 9.81 -9.22 6.10
CA ALA A 109 11.00 -8.81 6.85
C ALA A 109 10.75 -7.54 7.66
N LEU A 110 10.08 -6.53 7.07
CA LEU A 110 9.69 -5.32 7.79
C LEU A 110 8.77 -5.63 8.98
N ASP A 111 7.80 -6.53 8.81
CA ASP A 111 6.91 -6.96 9.87
C ASP A 111 7.67 -7.63 11.02
N SER A 112 8.54 -8.58 10.70
CA SER A 112 9.35 -9.32 11.68
C SER A 112 10.32 -8.41 12.43
N SER A 113 10.99 -7.48 11.74
CA SER A 113 11.91 -6.54 12.40
C SER A 113 11.16 -5.52 13.25
N ALA A 114 9.98 -5.06 12.82
CA ALA A 114 9.16 -4.18 13.66
C ALA A 114 8.74 -4.88 14.96
N GLU A 115 8.40 -6.16 14.92
CA GLU A 115 8.10 -6.94 16.12
C GLU A 115 9.32 -7.10 17.04
N LYS A 116 10.50 -7.42 16.49
CA LYS A 116 11.74 -7.57 17.27
C LYS A 116 12.16 -6.27 17.97
N GLU A 117 12.03 -5.15 17.28
CA GLU A 117 12.40 -3.82 17.79
C GLU A 117 11.28 -3.17 18.61
N ASN A 118 10.12 -3.83 18.77
CA ASN A 118 8.90 -3.25 19.34
C ASN A 118 8.50 -1.92 18.67
N ALA A 119 8.72 -1.81 17.36
CA ALA A 119 8.40 -0.61 16.60
C ALA A 119 6.89 -0.48 16.40
N VAL A 120 6.33 0.65 16.82
CA VAL A 120 4.89 0.92 16.74
C VAL A 120 4.44 1.28 15.31
N LYS A 121 5.36 1.83 14.50
CA LYS A 121 5.12 2.23 13.11
C LYS A 121 6.32 1.96 12.21
N ILE A 122 6.05 1.81 10.91
CA ILE A 122 7.00 1.55 9.83
C ILE A 122 6.84 2.64 8.75
N PHE A 123 7.87 3.46 8.54
CA PHE A 123 7.89 4.53 7.57
C PHE A 123 8.44 4.06 6.21
N LEU A 124 7.73 4.39 5.13
CA LEU A 124 8.06 4.03 3.74
C LEU A 124 8.15 5.27 2.85
N GLY A 125 9.22 5.41 2.07
CA GLY A 125 9.50 6.56 1.21
C GLY A 125 8.75 6.56 -0.12
N HIS A 126 7.44 6.34 -0.12
CA HIS A 126 6.63 6.49 -1.33
C HIS A 126 6.26 7.95 -1.56
N THR A 127 6.44 8.42 -2.78
CA THR A 127 6.25 9.82 -3.19
C THR A 127 4.89 10.05 -3.88
N ARG A 128 4.59 11.31 -4.20
CA ARG A 128 3.47 11.72 -5.04
C ARG A 128 3.52 11.06 -6.42
N ASP A 129 4.71 10.94 -6.99
CA ASP A 129 4.95 10.30 -8.29
C ASP A 129 4.61 8.81 -8.23
N ASP A 130 5.03 8.11 -7.16
CA ASP A 130 4.63 6.70 -6.95
C ASP A 130 3.12 6.56 -6.80
N GLN A 131 2.44 7.59 -6.27
CA GLN A 131 0.99 7.63 -6.19
C GLN A 131 0.35 7.74 -7.58
N ALA A 132 0.81 8.69 -8.39
CA ALA A 132 0.34 8.88 -9.76
C ALA A 132 0.50 7.61 -10.59
N GLU A 133 1.65 6.93 -10.48
CA GLU A 133 1.88 5.63 -11.10
C GLU A 133 0.86 4.59 -10.66
N THR A 134 0.59 4.51 -9.36
CA THR A 134 -0.36 3.54 -8.78
C THR A 134 -1.77 3.78 -9.32
N VAL A 135 -2.19 5.04 -9.44
CA VAL A 135 -3.50 5.42 -10.00
C VAL A 135 -3.60 5.02 -11.46
N LEU A 136 -2.60 5.32 -12.28
CA LEU A 136 -2.60 4.96 -13.71
C LEU A 136 -2.61 3.44 -13.93
N LEU A 137 -1.81 2.70 -13.17
CA LEU A 137 -1.83 1.24 -13.21
C LEU A 137 -3.17 0.67 -12.74
N GLY A 138 -3.82 1.32 -11.76
CA GLY A 138 -5.18 0.99 -11.34
C GLY A 138 -6.21 1.22 -12.43
N LEU A 139 -6.16 2.38 -13.11
CA LEU A 139 -7.05 2.70 -14.24
C LEU A 139 -6.93 1.68 -15.37
N ALA A 140 -5.71 1.32 -15.74
CA ALA A 140 -5.45 0.36 -16.82
C ALA A 140 -6.05 -1.04 -16.55
N ARG A 141 -6.28 -1.41 -15.28
CA ARG A 141 -6.84 -2.71 -14.89
C ARG A 141 -8.37 -2.71 -14.77
N GLY A 142 -9.05 -1.59 -15.03
CA GLY A 142 -10.51 -1.50 -14.92
C GLY A 142 -11.00 -1.47 -13.46
N SER A 143 -10.24 -0.80 -12.59
CA SER A 143 -10.49 -0.76 -11.16
C SER A 143 -11.59 0.23 -10.74
N GLY A 144 -12.38 -0.14 -9.71
CA GLY A 144 -13.31 0.79 -9.04
C GLY A 144 -12.61 1.82 -8.14
N ALA A 145 -13.39 2.73 -7.56
CA ALA A 145 -12.92 3.86 -6.74
C ALA A 145 -11.85 3.47 -5.71
N ARG A 146 -12.00 2.30 -5.05
CA ARG A 146 -11.02 1.83 -4.06
C ARG A 146 -9.62 1.63 -4.64
N SER A 147 -9.47 1.05 -5.82
CA SER A 147 -8.13 0.89 -6.41
C SER A 147 -7.62 2.17 -7.07
N LEU A 148 -8.49 3.12 -7.40
CA LEU A 148 -8.10 4.45 -7.87
C LEU A 148 -7.73 5.41 -6.73
N SER A 149 -8.10 5.10 -5.49
CA SER A 149 -7.64 5.81 -4.29
C SER A 149 -6.12 5.65 -4.02
N GLY A 150 -5.45 4.77 -4.79
CA GLY A 150 -4.02 4.51 -4.73
C GLY A 150 -3.54 4.04 -3.34
N MET A 151 -2.38 4.52 -2.90
CA MET A 151 -1.80 4.22 -1.59
C MET A 151 -2.40 5.10 -0.48
N ALA A 152 -2.64 4.49 0.68
CA ALA A 152 -3.02 5.22 1.89
C ALA A 152 -1.78 5.84 2.56
N ALA A 153 -1.95 7.04 3.12
CA ALA A 153 -0.92 7.67 3.94
C ALA A 153 -0.60 6.82 5.18
N GLU A 154 -1.61 6.16 5.73
CA GLU A 154 -1.49 5.21 6.83
C GLU A 154 -2.26 3.93 6.49
N ASN A 155 -1.63 2.78 6.72
CA ASN A 155 -2.28 1.47 6.62
C ASN A 155 -1.77 0.57 7.75
N GLY A 156 -2.53 0.50 8.85
CA GLY A 156 -2.11 -0.19 10.07
C GLY A 156 -0.82 0.43 10.64
N LYS A 157 0.25 -0.36 10.69
CA LYS A 157 1.57 0.14 11.13
C LYS A 157 2.37 0.86 10.03
N TYR A 158 1.94 0.83 8.77
CA TYR A 158 2.70 1.41 7.66
C TYR A 158 2.33 2.86 7.39
N LEU A 159 3.32 3.75 7.41
CA LEU A 159 3.20 5.19 7.15
C LEU A 159 3.92 5.59 5.87
N ARG A 160 3.30 6.47 5.08
CA ARG A 160 3.82 7.04 3.82
C ARG A 160 3.69 8.57 3.85
N PRO A 161 4.47 9.28 4.67
CA PRO A 161 4.34 10.73 4.82
C PRO A 161 4.62 11.49 3.51
N PHE A 162 5.41 10.90 2.60
CA PHE A 162 5.84 11.55 1.36
C PHE A 162 4.84 11.45 0.19
N LEU A 163 3.61 10.96 0.38
CA LEU A 163 2.63 10.89 -0.73
C LEU A 163 2.27 12.26 -1.32
N GLN A 164 2.59 13.36 -0.63
CA GLN A 164 2.46 14.72 -1.14
C GLN A 164 3.80 15.36 -1.53
N VAL A 165 4.92 14.68 -1.36
CA VAL A 165 6.26 15.13 -1.76
C VAL A 165 6.60 14.56 -3.14
N THR A 166 7.20 15.36 -3.99
CA THR A 166 7.65 14.95 -5.33
C THR A 166 9.01 14.25 -5.28
N ARG A 167 9.30 13.42 -6.28
CA ARG A 167 10.62 12.81 -6.46
C ARG A 167 11.73 13.86 -6.64
N GLN A 168 11.40 14.97 -7.29
CA GLN A 168 12.36 16.07 -7.47
C GLN A 168 12.77 16.68 -6.12
N GLU A 169 11.81 16.90 -5.21
CA GLU A 169 12.10 17.45 -3.87
C GLU A 169 12.98 16.48 -3.04
N THR A 170 12.77 15.17 -3.14
CA THR A 170 13.62 14.19 -2.43
C THR A 170 15.03 14.16 -3.01
N GLU A 171 15.19 14.23 -4.33
CA GLU A 171 16.49 14.29 -5.01
C GLU A 171 17.26 15.59 -4.68
N GLU A 172 16.59 16.74 -4.71
CA GLU A 172 17.17 18.03 -4.36
C GLU A 172 17.63 18.07 -2.89
N ALA A 173 16.81 17.54 -1.98
CA ALA A 173 17.16 17.43 -0.57
C ALA A 173 18.37 16.51 -0.35
N CYS A 174 18.41 15.34 -0.99
CA CYS A 174 19.56 14.45 -0.91
C CYS A 174 20.84 15.13 -1.42
N LYS A 175 20.75 15.91 -2.51
CA LYS A 175 21.88 16.66 -3.04
C LYS A 175 22.37 17.74 -2.08
N GLU A 176 21.49 18.49 -1.42
CA GLU A 176 21.86 19.50 -0.41
C GLU A 176 22.53 18.86 0.80
N LEU A 177 22.05 17.69 1.23
CA LEU A 177 22.59 16.93 2.35
C LEU A 177 23.90 16.19 2.03
N GLY A 178 24.34 16.20 0.76
CA GLY A 178 25.52 15.46 0.32
C GLY A 178 25.34 13.94 0.36
N LEU A 179 24.10 13.44 0.28
CA LEU A 179 23.81 12.02 0.32
C LEU A 179 24.10 11.35 -1.03
N GLU A 180 24.83 10.25 -0.99
CA GLU A 180 25.10 9.38 -2.14
C GLU A 180 23.86 8.53 -2.42
N ILE A 181 23.10 8.94 -3.43
CA ILE A 181 21.91 8.21 -3.91
C ILE A 181 22.34 6.99 -4.71
N TRP A 182 21.83 5.82 -4.33
CA TRP A 182 21.95 4.63 -5.15
C TRP A 182 20.84 4.58 -6.20
N ASN A 183 21.26 4.57 -7.47
CA ASN A 183 20.38 4.34 -8.61
C ASN A 183 20.42 2.85 -8.98
N ASP A 184 19.51 2.05 -8.43
CA ASP A 184 19.41 0.62 -8.73
C ASP A 184 19.21 0.39 -10.24
N PRO A 185 20.08 -0.39 -10.92
CA PRO A 185 19.93 -0.75 -12.33
C PRO A 185 18.56 -1.35 -12.68
N HIS A 186 17.90 -2.08 -11.76
CA HIS A 186 16.59 -2.66 -12.01
C HIS A 186 15.48 -1.62 -12.14
N ASN A 187 15.67 -0.40 -11.60
CA ASN A 187 14.73 0.72 -11.78
C ASN A 187 14.65 1.23 -13.22
N PHE A 188 15.55 0.78 -14.11
CA PHE A 188 15.59 1.17 -15.51
C PHE A 188 15.08 0.08 -16.47
N ASN A 189 14.71 -1.10 -15.96
CA ASN A 189 14.22 -2.17 -16.82
C ASN A 189 12.80 -1.85 -17.31
N ALA A 190 12.68 -1.54 -18.61
CA ALA A 190 11.43 -1.18 -19.27
C ALA A 190 10.41 -2.33 -19.31
N ASP A 191 10.80 -3.58 -19.05
CA ASP A 191 9.86 -4.70 -18.98
C ASP A 191 8.87 -4.55 -17.81
N PHE A 192 9.25 -3.80 -16.76
CA PHE A 192 8.36 -3.50 -15.65
C PHE A 192 7.37 -2.39 -16.03
N THR A 193 6.07 -2.72 -15.96
CA THR A 193 4.97 -1.78 -16.28
C THR A 193 5.09 -0.46 -15.54
N ARG A 194 5.54 -0.49 -14.28
CA ARG A 194 5.74 0.72 -13.47
C ARG A 194 6.84 1.64 -14.02
N VAL A 195 7.92 1.07 -14.56
CA VAL A 195 9.00 1.81 -15.21
C VAL A 195 8.48 2.49 -16.48
N LYS A 196 7.68 1.80 -17.30
CA LYS A 196 7.02 2.40 -18.48
C LYS A 196 6.15 3.59 -18.10
N VAL A 197 5.34 3.46 -17.04
CA VAL A 197 4.48 4.55 -16.57
C VAL A 197 5.31 5.77 -16.16
N ARG A 198 6.38 5.55 -15.38
CA ARG A 198 7.28 6.60 -14.90
C ARG A 198 8.05 7.30 -16.02
N ARG A 199 8.62 6.54 -16.96
CA ARG A 199 9.58 7.07 -17.94
C ARG A 199 8.95 7.51 -19.26
N GLU A 200 7.80 6.96 -19.60
CA GLU A 200 7.17 7.20 -20.90
C GLU A 200 5.78 7.84 -20.72
N ILE A 201 4.89 7.20 -19.97
CA ILE A 201 3.47 7.61 -19.94
C ILE A 201 3.25 8.93 -19.20
N LEU A 202 3.75 9.08 -17.97
CA LEU A 202 3.61 10.31 -17.21
C LEU A 202 4.27 11.50 -17.93
N PRO A 203 5.53 11.41 -18.39
CA PRO A 203 6.15 12.49 -19.18
C PRO A 203 5.40 12.81 -20.47
N LEU A 204 4.88 11.79 -21.17
CA LEU A 204 4.07 12.02 -22.37
C LEU A 204 2.79 12.78 -22.03
N MET A 205 2.06 12.37 -20.99
CA MET A 205 0.86 13.07 -20.53
C MET A 205 1.16 14.52 -20.15
N GLU A 206 2.24 14.77 -19.42
CA GLU A 206 2.63 16.15 -19.07
C GLU A 206 2.98 16.98 -20.32
N SER A 207 3.69 16.39 -21.28
CA SER A 207 4.06 17.07 -22.53
C SER A 207 2.86 17.39 -23.43
N LYS A 208 1.79 16.57 -23.38
CA LYS A 208 0.62 16.68 -24.27
C LYS A 208 -0.57 17.40 -23.64
N LEU A 209 -0.76 17.28 -22.34
CA LEU A 209 -1.92 17.80 -21.61
C LEU A 209 -1.55 18.99 -20.70
N GLY A 210 -0.26 19.22 -20.46
CA GLY A 210 0.25 20.27 -19.59
C GLY A 210 0.84 19.73 -18.29
N PRO A 211 1.62 20.56 -17.57
CA PRO A 211 2.31 20.14 -16.35
C PRO A 211 1.35 19.83 -15.21
N GLY A 212 1.82 19.04 -14.24
CA GLY A 212 1.08 18.80 -12.98
C GLY A 212 0.11 17.62 -13.03
N ILE A 213 0.27 16.71 -14.00
CA ILE A 213 -0.53 15.49 -14.12
C ILE A 213 -0.34 14.62 -12.87
N SER A 214 0.90 14.43 -12.41
CA SER A 214 1.15 13.65 -11.18
C SER A 214 0.42 14.23 -9.97
N ALA A 215 0.40 15.55 -9.82
CA ALA A 215 -0.33 16.22 -8.74
C ALA A 215 -1.85 16.10 -8.90
N ALA A 216 -2.38 16.19 -10.11
CA ALA A 216 -3.80 15.99 -10.38
C ALA A 216 -4.25 14.55 -10.04
N LEU A 217 -3.47 13.54 -10.46
CA LEU A 217 -3.74 12.14 -10.16
C LEU A 217 -3.69 11.86 -8.66
N ALA A 218 -2.69 12.39 -7.95
CA ALA A 218 -2.60 12.25 -6.49
C ALA A 218 -3.77 12.91 -5.76
N ARG A 219 -4.23 14.10 -6.20
CA ARG A 219 -5.44 14.74 -5.65
C ARG A 219 -6.69 13.91 -5.89
N THR A 220 -6.90 13.41 -7.12
CA THR A 220 -8.02 12.52 -7.44
C THR A 220 -8.01 11.27 -6.57
N ALA A 221 -6.83 10.69 -6.33
CA ALA A 221 -6.69 9.53 -5.44
C ALA A 221 -7.08 9.86 -4.00
N GLY A 222 -6.74 11.05 -3.51
CA GLY A 222 -7.18 11.54 -2.19
C GLY A 222 -8.69 11.67 -2.09
N LEU A 223 -9.34 12.33 -3.05
CA LEU A 223 -10.80 12.47 -3.06
C LEU A 223 -11.51 11.11 -3.10
N LEU A 224 -11.04 10.20 -3.97
CA LEU A 224 -11.59 8.85 -4.06
C LEU A 224 -11.32 8.01 -2.80
N ARG A 225 -10.28 8.34 -2.03
CA ARG A 225 -10.01 7.72 -0.73
C ARG A 225 -11.05 8.14 0.29
N ASP A 226 -11.29 9.44 0.42
CA ASP A 226 -12.27 9.99 1.36
C ASP A 226 -13.66 9.38 1.10
N ASP A 227 -14.07 9.32 -0.16
CA ASP A 227 -15.32 8.67 -0.57
C ASP A 227 -15.32 7.17 -0.25
N ALA A 228 -14.23 6.47 -0.55
CA ALA A 228 -14.14 5.03 -0.31
C ALA A 228 -14.15 4.69 1.19
N ASP A 229 -13.44 5.44 2.01
CA ASP A 229 -13.34 5.26 3.46
C ASP A 229 -14.70 5.57 4.13
N ALA A 230 -15.40 6.61 3.68
CA ALA A 230 -16.77 6.90 4.15
C ALA A 230 -17.74 5.75 3.82
N LEU A 231 -17.69 5.22 2.60
CA LEU A 231 -18.52 4.08 2.19
C LEU A 231 -18.14 2.78 2.93
N ASP A 232 -16.85 2.57 3.21
CA ASP A 232 -16.37 1.43 3.99
C ASP A 232 -16.89 1.54 5.44
N GLY A 233 -16.88 2.74 6.04
CA GLY A 233 -17.45 3.00 7.37
C GLY A 233 -18.96 2.76 7.45
N LEU A 234 -19.72 3.24 6.45
CA LEU A 234 -21.15 2.96 6.35
C LEU A 234 -21.42 1.46 6.19
N ALA A 235 -20.67 0.77 5.33
CA ALA A 235 -20.81 -0.67 5.17
C ALA A 235 -20.44 -1.45 6.44
N ALA A 236 -19.43 -1.01 7.20
CA ALA A 236 -19.07 -1.63 8.48
C ALA A 236 -20.19 -1.52 9.52
N ALA A 237 -20.89 -0.38 9.57
CA ALA A 237 -22.06 -0.21 10.43
C ALA A 237 -23.17 -1.21 10.06
N GLU A 238 -23.46 -1.36 8.77
CA GLU A 238 -24.40 -2.38 8.26
C GLU A 238 -23.98 -3.79 8.65
N ILE A 239 -22.71 -4.14 8.42
CA ILE A 239 -22.14 -5.47 8.71
C ILE A 239 -22.27 -5.83 10.19
N SER A 240 -22.11 -4.86 11.10
CA SER A 240 -22.09 -5.11 12.56
C SER A 240 -23.39 -5.70 13.11
N HIS A 241 -24.50 -5.56 12.37
CA HIS A 241 -25.81 -6.06 12.76
C HIS A 241 -26.27 -7.29 11.96
N LEU A 242 -25.46 -7.76 10.99
CA LEU A 242 -25.82 -8.84 10.08
C LEU A 242 -25.16 -10.17 10.47
N ASN A 243 -25.88 -11.27 10.29
CA ASN A 243 -25.26 -12.60 10.21
C ASN A 243 -24.65 -12.78 8.81
N LEU A 244 -23.32 -12.64 8.69
CA LEU A 244 -22.64 -12.71 7.41
C LEU A 244 -22.66 -14.07 6.71
N THR A 245 -23.07 -15.14 7.39
CA THR A 245 -23.23 -16.46 6.76
C THR A 245 -24.62 -16.67 6.15
N ASP A 246 -25.57 -15.78 6.48
CA ASP A 246 -26.97 -15.93 6.11
C ASP A 246 -27.67 -14.56 6.17
N ILE A 247 -27.69 -13.86 5.04
CA ILE A 247 -28.14 -12.46 4.95
C ILE A 247 -29.48 -12.38 4.20
N ASP A 248 -30.41 -11.55 4.66
CA ASP A 248 -31.67 -11.31 3.97
C ASP A 248 -31.45 -10.63 2.60
N CYS A 249 -31.95 -11.22 1.50
CA CYS A 249 -31.80 -10.64 0.17
C CYS A 249 -32.64 -9.37 -0.05
N GLU A 250 -33.81 -9.24 0.58
CA GLU A 250 -34.62 -8.02 0.46
C GLU A 250 -33.90 -6.86 1.13
N TYR A 251 -33.30 -7.11 2.29
CA TYR A 251 -32.44 -6.13 2.96
C TYR A 251 -31.28 -5.68 2.08
N LEU A 252 -30.50 -6.64 1.55
CA LEU A 252 -29.38 -6.32 0.65
C LEU A 252 -29.83 -5.57 -0.61
N ALA A 253 -31.00 -5.92 -1.18
CA ALA A 253 -31.55 -5.26 -2.35
C ALA A 253 -31.92 -3.79 -2.06
N ALA A 254 -32.39 -3.49 -0.86
CA ALA A 254 -32.73 -2.13 -0.43
C ALA A 254 -31.51 -1.22 -0.23
N LEU A 255 -30.34 -1.79 0.08
CA LEU A 255 -29.10 -1.01 0.22
C LEU A 255 -28.68 -0.38 -1.13
N PRO A 256 -28.08 0.83 -1.11
CA PRO A 256 -27.35 1.34 -2.26
C PRO A 256 -26.31 0.32 -2.74
N ARG A 257 -26.18 0.16 -4.06
CA ARG A 257 -25.26 -0.83 -4.67
C ARG A 257 -23.83 -0.75 -4.12
N ALA A 258 -23.35 0.47 -3.85
CA ALA A 258 -22.01 0.70 -3.29
C ALA A 258 -21.82 0.08 -1.89
N LEU A 259 -22.88 0.03 -1.07
CA LEU A 259 -22.86 -0.62 0.24
C LEU A 259 -23.12 -2.12 0.10
N ARG A 260 -24.15 -2.51 -0.67
CA ARG A 260 -24.48 -3.94 -0.91
C ARG A 260 -23.25 -4.74 -1.35
N THR A 261 -22.49 -4.24 -2.33
CA THR A 261 -21.31 -4.94 -2.86
C THR A 261 -20.17 -5.05 -1.84
N ARG A 262 -20.06 -4.10 -0.89
CA ARG A 262 -19.11 -4.16 0.23
C ARG A 262 -19.54 -5.19 1.27
N VAL A 263 -20.82 -5.22 1.63
CA VAL A 263 -21.38 -6.21 2.56
C VAL A 263 -21.20 -7.63 2.00
N ILE A 264 -21.55 -7.85 0.73
CA ILE A 264 -21.37 -9.15 0.05
C ILE A 264 -19.90 -9.56 0.05
N ARG A 265 -18.98 -8.64 -0.30
CA ARG A 265 -17.54 -8.92 -0.29
C ARG A 265 -17.04 -9.27 1.11
N ALA A 266 -17.45 -8.52 2.14
CA ALA A 266 -17.08 -8.80 3.52
C ALA A 266 -17.59 -10.15 4.00
N ALA A 267 -18.82 -10.52 3.64
CA ALA A 267 -19.40 -11.83 3.93
C ALA A 267 -18.58 -12.97 3.30
N ILE A 268 -18.17 -12.81 2.04
CA ILE A 268 -17.33 -13.80 1.35
C ILE A 268 -15.98 -13.99 2.06
N TYR A 269 -15.33 -12.90 2.48
CA TYR A 269 -14.08 -12.98 3.24
C TYR A 269 -14.27 -13.59 4.63
N ALA A 270 -15.35 -13.24 5.34
CA ALA A 270 -15.68 -13.82 6.64
C ALA A 270 -15.90 -15.35 6.56
N CYS A 271 -16.31 -15.86 5.40
CA CYS A 271 -16.46 -17.30 5.15
C CYS A 271 -15.17 -18.01 4.68
N GLY A 272 -14.02 -17.32 4.64
CA GLY A 272 -12.71 -17.96 4.41
C GLY A 272 -12.09 -17.74 3.03
N ALA A 273 -12.65 -16.86 2.19
CA ALA A 273 -11.95 -16.47 0.97
C ALA A 273 -10.62 -15.76 1.32
N PRO A 274 -9.49 -16.08 0.66
CA PRO A 274 -8.23 -15.37 0.89
C PRO A 274 -8.35 -13.88 0.56
N GLU A 275 -7.76 -13.01 1.36
CA GLU A 275 -7.77 -11.57 1.08
C GLU A 275 -7.22 -11.28 -0.34
N GLY A 276 -7.84 -10.32 -1.03
CA GLY A 276 -7.46 -9.95 -2.39
C GLY A 276 -7.87 -10.95 -3.50
N SER A 277 -8.40 -12.13 -3.17
CA SER A 277 -8.80 -13.13 -4.19
C SER A 277 -10.11 -12.81 -4.93
N ILE A 278 -10.93 -11.89 -4.40
CA ILE A 278 -12.26 -11.60 -4.91
C ILE A 278 -12.23 -10.48 -5.96
N ALA A 279 -12.37 -10.87 -7.24
CA ALA A 279 -12.50 -9.97 -8.37
C ALA A 279 -13.89 -9.31 -8.48
N ALA A 280 -14.04 -8.31 -9.35
CA ALA A 280 -15.31 -7.63 -9.60
C ALA A 280 -16.40 -8.60 -10.10
N ASP A 281 -16.04 -9.54 -10.98
CA ASP A 281 -16.97 -10.51 -11.54
C ASP A 281 -17.52 -11.47 -10.48
N HIS A 282 -16.71 -11.86 -9.49
CA HIS A 282 -17.17 -12.66 -8.35
C HIS A 282 -18.26 -11.93 -7.55
N VAL A 283 -18.04 -10.63 -7.26
CA VAL A 283 -19.02 -9.82 -6.54
C VAL A 283 -20.27 -9.58 -7.38
N ALA A 284 -20.12 -9.33 -8.68
CA ALA A 284 -21.24 -9.13 -9.58
C ALA A 284 -22.12 -10.40 -9.68
N ALA A 285 -21.50 -11.58 -9.75
CA ALA A 285 -22.21 -12.86 -9.75
C ALA A 285 -23.00 -13.08 -8.45
N ALA A 286 -22.38 -12.81 -7.29
CA ALA A 286 -23.05 -12.90 -5.98
C ALA A 286 -24.17 -11.85 -5.84
N GLU A 287 -23.97 -10.63 -6.31
CA GLU A 287 -24.99 -9.56 -6.34
C GLU A 287 -26.20 -9.95 -7.21
N ALA A 288 -25.99 -10.69 -8.30
CA ALA A 288 -27.07 -11.15 -9.17
C ALA A 288 -28.02 -12.15 -8.46
N LEU A 289 -27.54 -12.92 -7.47
CA LEU A 289 -28.40 -13.78 -6.64
C LEU A 289 -29.39 -12.96 -5.79
N VAL A 290 -29.01 -11.73 -5.43
CA VAL A 290 -29.83 -10.82 -4.64
C VAL A 290 -30.84 -10.09 -5.53
N THR A 291 -30.34 -9.41 -6.56
CA THR A 291 -31.10 -8.39 -7.30
C THR A 291 -31.72 -8.89 -8.62
N SER A 292 -31.21 -9.98 -9.18
CA SER A 292 -31.60 -10.51 -10.49
C SER A 292 -31.93 -12.00 -10.44
N TRP A 293 -32.56 -12.44 -9.34
CA TRP A 293 -32.85 -13.85 -9.11
C TRP A 293 -33.89 -14.41 -10.09
N ARG A 294 -33.55 -15.54 -10.70
CA ARG A 294 -34.39 -16.30 -11.65
C ARG A 294 -34.21 -17.82 -11.52
N GLY A 295 -33.68 -18.29 -10.38
CA GLY A 295 -33.35 -19.71 -10.15
C GLY A 295 -31.91 -20.09 -10.46
N GLN A 296 -30.95 -19.17 -10.35
CA GLN A 296 -29.53 -19.47 -10.51
C GLN A 296 -29.05 -20.53 -9.51
N GLY A 297 -28.12 -21.39 -9.92
CA GLY A 297 -27.47 -22.32 -9.00
C GLY A 297 -26.46 -21.65 -8.06
N PRO A 298 -25.85 -22.43 -7.15
CA PRO A 298 -24.79 -21.95 -6.27
C PRO A 298 -23.55 -21.49 -7.03
N LEU A 299 -22.87 -20.50 -6.46
CA LEU A 299 -21.57 -19.99 -6.92
C LEU A 299 -20.46 -20.59 -6.06
N SER A 300 -19.38 -21.02 -6.72
CA SER A 300 -18.12 -21.38 -6.06
C SER A 300 -17.12 -20.25 -6.24
N LEU A 301 -16.63 -19.72 -5.12
CA LEU A 301 -15.69 -18.59 -5.06
C LEU A 301 -14.32 -19.05 -4.52
N PRO A 302 -13.27 -18.23 -4.68
CA PRO A 302 -11.96 -18.50 -4.10
C PRO A 302 -11.99 -18.86 -2.61
N GLY A 303 -11.08 -19.73 -2.19
CA GLY A 303 -11.08 -20.28 -0.81
C GLY A 303 -12.14 -21.35 -0.55
N GLY A 304 -12.83 -21.82 -1.59
CA GLY A 304 -13.91 -22.80 -1.43
C GLY A 304 -15.19 -22.19 -0.87
N VAL A 305 -15.34 -20.86 -0.86
CA VAL A 305 -16.58 -20.23 -0.39
C VAL A 305 -17.70 -20.51 -1.38
N LYS A 306 -18.79 -21.12 -0.91
CA LYS A 306 -20.01 -21.34 -1.68
C LYS A 306 -21.02 -20.25 -1.33
N VAL A 307 -21.61 -19.62 -2.33
CA VAL A 307 -22.66 -18.59 -2.18
C VAL A 307 -23.89 -19.01 -2.95
N GLU A 308 -25.05 -19.04 -2.30
CA GLU A 308 -26.32 -19.40 -2.95
C GLU A 308 -27.51 -18.66 -2.33
N ARG A 309 -28.62 -18.57 -3.06
CA ARG A 309 -29.86 -18.03 -2.52
C ARG A 309 -30.79 -19.17 -2.12
N ILE A 310 -31.14 -19.25 -0.83
CA ILE A 310 -32.05 -20.25 -0.26
C ILE A 310 -33.17 -19.50 0.47
N SER A 311 -34.43 -19.76 0.09
CA SER A 311 -35.61 -19.22 0.78
C SER A 311 -35.56 -17.70 1.03
N GLY A 312 -35.08 -16.92 0.06
CA GLY A 312 -34.98 -15.46 0.17
C GLY A 312 -33.74 -14.95 0.90
N ARG A 313 -32.83 -15.83 1.33
CA ARG A 313 -31.59 -15.46 2.02
C ARG A 313 -30.36 -15.80 1.18
N LEU A 314 -29.35 -14.95 1.25
CA LEU A 314 -28.03 -15.18 0.68
C LEU A 314 -27.21 -15.98 1.70
N SER A 315 -27.06 -17.27 1.43
CA SER A 315 -26.30 -18.20 2.27
C SER A 315 -24.86 -18.29 1.78
N LEU A 316 -23.91 -18.19 2.72
CA LEU A 316 -22.48 -18.30 2.47
C LEU A 316 -21.90 -19.39 3.38
N LEU A 317 -21.21 -20.36 2.77
CA LEU A 317 -20.64 -21.52 3.46
C LEU A 317 -19.18 -21.69 3.04
N ALA A 318 -18.30 -21.95 4.01
CA ALA A 318 -16.99 -22.50 3.71
C ALA A 318 -17.17 -23.93 3.21
N GLN A 319 -16.74 -24.27 1.99
CA GLN A 319 -16.62 -25.68 1.63
C GLN A 319 -15.48 -26.28 2.46
N PRO A 320 -15.66 -27.48 3.04
CA PRO A 320 -14.54 -28.23 3.57
C PRO A 320 -13.54 -28.41 2.42
N THR A 321 -12.29 -28.04 2.63
CA THR A 321 -11.20 -28.42 1.72
C THR A 321 -11.25 -29.94 1.58
N ARG A 322 -11.55 -30.44 0.37
CA ARG A 322 -11.41 -31.88 0.10
C ARG A 322 -9.95 -32.24 0.39
N PRO A 323 -9.69 -33.29 1.19
CA PRO A 323 -8.34 -33.76 1.47
C PRO A 323 -7.62 -34.21 0.20
#